data_AF-A0A915ZY81-F1
#
_entry.id   AF-A0A915ZY81-F1
#
_cell.length_a   1.000
_cell.length_b   1.000
_cell.length_c   1.000
_cell.angle_alpha   90.00
_cell.angle_beta   90.00
_cell.angle_gamma   90.00
#
_symmetry.space_group_name_H-M   'P 1'
#
loop_
_entity.id
_entity.type
_entity.pdbx_description
1 polymer ?
#
loop_
_entity_poly.entity_id
_entity_poly.type
_entity_poly.pdbx_seq_one_letter_code
_entity_poly.pdbx_strand_id
1 'polypeptide(L)'
;MLICDYINDSVQSSQPRHIQSRKVKIWELAHLLVDAFESANPFKHLIFEFCNNLNSQGIDKLFSAYDIGIKRLQRIVNQKILLTESYITVGRRERNITRVTVADINKMRKVKEGERREDREIGRSRGRPRGRPRGRPRGRPRGRLRGRGRQRDINEGTRKMHNHNNYCFLKRNKIIN
;
A
#
# COMPACT_ATOMS: atom_id res chain seq x y z
N MET A 1 23.93 -2.90 18.84
CA MET A 1 22.53 -2.43 18.89
C MET A 1 21.77 -3.07 17.76
N LEU A 2 20.71 -3.82 18.06
CA LEU A 2 19.80 -4.30 17.01
C LEU A 2 18.93 -3.12 16.57
N ILE A 3 18.52 -3.10 15.29
CA ILE A 3 17.67 -2.02 14.75
C ILE A 3 16.35 -1.87 15.52
N CYS A 4 15.89 -2.95 16.16
CA CYS A 4 14.74 -2.98 17.04
C CYS A 4 14.93 -2.14 18.32
N ASP A 5 16.16 -2.09 18.86
CA ASP A 5 16.50 -1.28 20.02
C ASP A 5 16.54 0.22 19.65
N TYR A 6 16.96 0.53 18.41
CA TYR A 6 17.04 1.90 17.89
C TYR A 6 15.66 2.50 17.59
N ILE A 7 14.72 1.70 17.10
CA ILE A 7 13.36 2.16 16.72
C ILE A 7 12.46 2.30 17.97
N ASN A 8 12.91 1.85 19.14
CA ASN A 8 12.11 1.78 20.38
C ASN A 8 10.75 1.09 20.16
N ASP A 9 10.73 0.07 19.28
CA ASP A 9 9.52 -0.73 18.99
C ASP A 9 9.37 -1.80 20.08
N SER A 10 9.16 -1.36 21.32
CA SER A 10 8.95 -2.22 22.49
C SER A 10 7.52 -2.78 22.53
N VAL A 11 6.96 -3.16 21.37
CA VAL A 11 5.65 -3.83 21.32
C VAL A 11 5.82 -5.21 21.94
N GLN A 12 5.28 -5.38 23.16
CA GLN A 12 5.20 -6.61 23.95
C GLN A 12 4.42 -7.73 23.23
N SER A 13 4.90 -8.21 22.09
CA SER A 13 4.45 -9.48 21.54
C SER A 13 5.45 -10.53 21.95
N SER A 14 5.18 -11.13 23.11
CA SER A 14 6.04 -12.17 23.72
C SER A 14 6.12 -13.46 22.88
N GLN A 15 5.27 -13.61 21.87
CA GLN A 15 5.20 -14.82 21.06
C GLN A 15 6.35 -14.87 20.02
N PRO A 16 7.26 -15.86 20.09
CA PRO A 16 8.43 -15.94 19.22
C PRO A 16 8.10 -15.92 17.72
N ARG A 17 6.94 -16.48 17.34
CA ARG A 17 6.43 -16.50 15.97
C ARG A 17 6.16 -15.10 15.42
N HIS A 18 5.60 -14.19 16.24
CA HIS A 18 5.32 -12.81 15.81
C HIS A 18 6.61 -12.00 15.66
N ILE A 19 7.60 -12.23 16.52
CA ILE A 19 8.92 -11.60 16.43
C ILE A 19 9.62 -12.01 15.13
N GLN A 20 9.64 -13.31 14.82
CA GLN A 20 10.20 -13.85 13.57
C GLN A 20 9.50 -13.25 12.34
N SER A 21 8.17 -13.23 12.32
CA SER A 21 7.42 -12.65 11.19
C SER A 21 7.74 -11.17 10.94
N ARG A 22 7.95 -10.36 11.99
CA ARG A 22 8.35 -8.96 11.85
C ARG A 22 9.77 -8.84 11.30
N LYS A 23 10.72 -9.62 11.83
CA LYS A 23 12.11 -9.63 11.35
C LYS A 23 12.16 -9.93 9.86
N VAL A 24 11.42 -10.96 9.41
CA VAL A 24 11.32 -11.31 7.99
C VAL A 24 10.81 -10.14 7.15
N LYS A 25 9.69 -9.50 7.55
CA LYS A 25 9.15 -8.33 6.84
C LYS A 25 10.09 -7.13 6.80
N ILE A 26 10.84 -6.90 7.87
CA ILE A 26 11.86 -5.82 7.92
C ILE A 26 12.99 -6.14 6.94
N TRP A 27 13.46 -7.37 6.89
CA TRP A 27 14.48 -7.79 5.94
C TRP A 27 14.00 -7.70 4.49
N GLU A 28 12.77 -8.14 4.21
CA GLU A 28 12.14 -7.96 2.89
C GLU A 28 12.10 -6.48 2.48
N LEU A 29 11.72 -5.60 3.40
CA LEU A 29 11.74 -4.16 3.16
C LEU A 29 13.16 -3.62 2.89
N ALA A 30 14.15 -4.08 3.65
CA ALA A 30 15.53 -3.66 3.47
C ALA A 30 16.05 -4.04 2.07
N HIS A 31 15.78 -5.26 1.61
CA HIS A 31 16.12 -5.68 0.25
C HIS A 31 15.44 -4.80 -0.81
N LEU A 32 14.13 -4.56 -0.68
CA LEU A 32 13.40 -3.68 -1.59
C LEU A 32 13.95 -2.24 -1.61
N LEU A 33 14.47 -1.75 -0.49
CA LEU A 33 15.12 -0.44 -0.41
C LEU A 33 16.47 -0.44 -1.10
N VAL A 34 17.31 -1.46 -0.86
CA VAL A 34 18.60 -1.60 -1.56
C VAL A 34 18.37 -1.66 -3.07
N ASP A 35 17.46 -2.52 -3.53
CA ASP A 35 17.11 -2.64 -4.95
C ASP A 35 16.62 -1.30 -5.55
N ALA A 36 15.81 -0.55 -4.78
CA ALA A 36 15.32 0.75 -5.23
C ALA A 36 16.45 1.77 -5.37
N PHE A 37 17.38 1.84 -4.42
CA PHE A 37 18.48 2.80 -4.44
C PHE A 37 19.57 2.45 -5.45
N GLU A 38 19.79 1.17 -5.73
CA GLU A 38 20.73 0.71 -6.77
C GLU A 38 20.14 0.80 -8.18
N SER A 39 18.82 0.99 -8.31
CA SER A 39 18.18 1.13 -9.62
C SER A 39 18.57 2.44 -10.33
N ALA A 40 18.59 2.41 -11.66
CA ALA A 40 18.93 3.59 -12.48
C ALA A 40 17.96 4.78 -12.27
N ASN A 41 16.73 4.52 -11.80
CA ASN A 41 15.74 5.56 -11.48
C ASN A 41 15.00 5.21 -10.17
N PRO A 42 15.57 5.56 -9.01
CA PRO A 42 15.02 5.16 -7.71
C PRO A 42 13.57 5.56 -7.50
N PHE A 43 13.17 6.75 -7.97
CA PHE A 43 11.81 7.28 -7.80
C PHE A 43 10.71 6.52 -8.56
N LYS A 44 11.07 5.67 -9.52
CA LYS A 44 10.09 4.85 -10.25
C LYS A 44 9.76 3.54 -9.53
N HIS A 45 10.50 3.21 -8.47
CA HIS A 45 10.31 1.97 -7.75
C HIS A 45 8.96 1.93 -7.01
N LEU A 46 8.34 0.75 -6.93
CA LEU A 46 7.02 0.55 -6.32
C LEU A 46 6.96 1.00 -4.85
N ILE A 47 8.10 0.95 -4.16
CA ILE A 47 8.21 1.37 -2.76
C ILE A 47 7.93 2.87 -2.55
N PHE A 48 8.13 3.69 -3.59
CA PHE A 48 7.90 5.14 -3.56
C PHE A 48 6.64 5.58 -4.30
N GLU A 49 5.81 4.64 -4.76
CA GLU A 49 4.60 4.91 -5.58
C GLU A 49 3.64 5.92 -4.94
N PHE A 50 3.57 5.95 -3.61
CA PHE A 50 2.69 6.83 -2.83
C PHE A 50 3.44 7.95 -2.09
N CYS A 51 4.71 8.16 -2.41
CA CYS A 51 5.58 9.14 -1.77
C CYS A 51 5.55 10.48 -2.50
N ASN A 52 4.38 11.14 -2.50
CA ASN A 52 4.15 12.39 -3.24
C ASN A 52 5.03 13.56 -2.76
N ASN A 53 5.60 13.46 -1.56
CA ASN A 53 6.48 14.47 -0.97
C ASN A 53 7.96 14.29 -1.37
N LEU A 54 8.32 13.24 -2.12
CA LEU A 54 9.69 13.05 -2.63
C LEU A 54 9.92 13.87 -3.89
N ASN A 55 9.92 15.19 -3.74
CA ASN A 55 10.27 16.16 -4.78
C ASN A 55 11.14 17.27 -4.19
N SER A 56 11.71 18.15 -5.03
CA SER A 56 12.59 19.25 -4.59
C SER A 56 11.94 20.10 -3.49
N GLN A 57 10.68 20.50 -3.69
CA GLN A 57 9.93 21.28 -2.69
C GLN A 57 9.76 20.55 -1.35
N GLY A 58 9.54 19.23 -1.38
CA GLY A 58 9.44 18.41 -0.18
C GLY A 58 10.76 18.28 0.56
N ILE A 59 11.87 18.19 -0.19
CA ILE A 59 13.23 18.20 0.36
C ILE A 59 13.53 19.57 1.01
N ASP A 60 13.21 20.67 0.34
CA ASP A 60 13.41 22.02 0.88
C ASP A 60 12.60 22.24 2.17
N LYS A 61 11.35 21.74 2.22
CA LYS A 61 10.52 21.76 3.43
C LYS A 61 11.12 20.93 4.56
N LEU A 62 11.77 19.81 4.25
CA LEU A 62 12.45 18.97 5.25
C LEU A 62 13.61 19.73 5.89
N PHE A 63 14.46 20.38 5.10
CA PHE A 63 15.56 21.18 5.62
C PHE A 63 15.05 22.40 6.41
N SER A 64 14.09 23.15 5.85
CA SER A 64 13.49 24.31 6.52
C SER A 64 12.86 23.93 7.87
N ALA A 65 12.26 22.74 7.96
CA ALA A 65 11.65 22.26 9.19
C ALA A 65 12.67 22.05 10.32
N TYR A 66 13.91 21.71 9.99
CA TYR A 66 15.00 21.55 10.96
C TYR A 66 15.35 22.90 11.61
N ASP A 67 15.56 23.94 10.81
CA ASP A 67 15.85 25.29 11.30
C ASP A 67 14.71 25.86 12.14
N ILE A 68 13.46 25.64 11.71
CA ILE A 68 12.29 26.00 12.50
C ILE A 68 12.27 25.22 13.83
N GLY A 69 12.66 23.95 13.81
CA GLY A 69 12.75 23.10 14.99
C GLY A 69 13.72 23.65 16.04
N ILE A 70 14.92 24.08 15.62
CA ILE A 70 15.92 24.69 16.50
C ILE A 70 15.34 25.94 17.18
N LYS A 71 14.76 26.85 16.40
CA LYS A 71 14.15 28.09 16.93
C LYS A 71 13.04 27.79 17.94
N ARG A 72 12.21 26.78 17.67
CA ARG A 72 11.15 26.35 18.60
C ARG A 72 11.72 25.78 19.90
N LEU A 73 12.79 24.98 19.83
CA LEU A 73 13.44 24.43 21.02
C LEU A 73 14.06 25.53 21.88
N GLN A 74 14.79 26.47 21.26
CA GLN A 74 15.36 27.63 21.95
C GLN A 74 14.26 28.44 22.66
N ARG A 75 13.14 28.69 21.97
CA ARG A 75 11.99 29.39 22.55
C ARG A 75 11.36 28.64 23.72
N ILE A 76 11.29 27.32 23.67
CA ILE A 76 10.81 26.51 24.81
C ILE A 76 11.75 26.66 26.01
N VAL A 77 13.06 26.62 25.79
CA VAL A 77 14.07 26.80 26.85
C VAL A 77 13.96 28.20 27.47
N ASN A 78 13.91 29.25 26.65
CA ASN A 78 13.81 30.64 27.11
C ASN A 78 12.53 30.88 27.93
N GLN A 79 11.40 30.28 27.53
CA GLN A 79 10.12 30.46 28.20
C GLN A 79 9.93 29.60 29.46
N LYS A 80 10.45 28.36 29.47
CA LYS A 80 10.17 27.40 30.55
C LYS A 80 11.30 27.24 31.56
N ILE A 81 12.54 27.46 31.14
CA ILE A 81 13.72 27.19 31.96
C ILE A 81 14.33 28.52 32.40
N LEU A 82 14.67 29.39 31.44
CA LEU A 82 15.35 30.66 31.74
C LEU A 82 14.39 31.78 32.13
N LEU A 83 13.09 31.62 31.86
CA LEU A 83 12.02 32.59 32.13
C LEU A 83 12.30 34.00 31.54
N THR A 84 13.10 34.07 30.49
CA THR A 84 13.52 35.33 29.83
C THR A 84 12.45 35.85 28.86
N GLU A 85 11.60 34.95 28.35
CA GLU A 85 10.51 35.26 27.42
C GLU A 85 9.14 34.90 28.00
N SER A 86 8.09 35.58 27.53
CA SER A 86 6.71 35.31 27.96
C SER A 86 6.22 33.93 27.51
N TYR A 87 5.43 33.28 28.36
CA TYR A 87 4.93 31.94 28.12
C TYR A 87 3.87 31.92 27.00
N ILE A 88 4.20 31.29 25.87
CA ILE A 88 3.29 31.16 24.71
C ILE A 88 3.27 29.70 24.25
N THR A 89 2.06 29.18 24.02
CA THR A 89 1.84 27.77 23.62
C THR A 89 1.51 27.61 22.14
N VAL A 90 1.14 28.70 21.46
CA VAL A 90 0.77 28.72 20.04
C VAL A 90 1.94 28.23 19.18
N GLY A 91 1.65 27.40 18.19
CA GLY A 91 2.66 26.88 17.24
C GLY A 91 3.54 25.73 17.77
N ARG A 92 3.47 25.35 19.06
CA ARG A 92 4.30 24.26 19.61
C ARG A 92 4.06 22.88 18.99
N ARG A 93 2.85 22.65 18.46
CA ARG A 93 2.44 21.38 17.81
C ARG A 93 2.29 21.51 16.29
N GLU A 94 2.68 22.65 15.74
CA GLU A 94 2.57 22.90 14.31
C GLU A 94 3.49 21.96 13.54
N ARG A 95 2.96 21.32 12.50
CA ARG A 95 3.70 20.38 11.66
C ARG A 95 4.17 21.11 10.41
N ASN A 96 5.48 21.21 10.24
CA ASN A 96 6.09 21.86 9.06
C ASN A 96 6.18 20.92 7.85
N ILE A 97 5.97 19.61 8.08
CA ILE A 97 6.05 18.56 7.06
C ILE A 97 4.71 17.85 7.00
N THR A 98 4.24 17.60 5.77
CA THR A 98 3.00 16.87 5.51
C THR A 98 3.11 15.44 6.02
N ARG A 99 2.21 15.06 6.93
CA ARG A 99 2.09 13.67 7.39
C ARG A 99 1.18 12.91 6.44
N VAL A 100 1.69 11.81 5.89
CA VAL A 100 0.88 10.83 5.15
C VAL A 100 0.63 9.64 6.06
N THR A 101 -0.63 9.25 6.25
CA THR A 101 -0.98 8.08 7.09
C THR A 101 -1.22 6.83 6.23
N VAL A 102 -1.21 5.65 6.87
CA VAL A 102 -1.58 4.39 6.20
C VAL A 102 -3.01 4.45 5.63
N ALA A 103 -3.92 5.15 6.31
CA ALA A 103 -5.27 5.37 5.80
C ALA A 103 -5.26 6.19 4.50
N ASP A 104 -4.42 7.21 4.41
CA ASP A 104 -4.27 8.02 3.20
C ASP A 104 -3.65 7.20 2.07
N ILE A 105 -2.64 6.39 2.36
CA ILE A 105 -2.05 5.46 1.39
C ILE A 105 -3.11 4.48 0.86
N ASN A 106 -3.93 3.91 1.75
CA ASN A 106 -5.01 3.02 1.36
C ASN A 106 -6.06 3.73 0.48
N LYS A 107 -6.36 5.01 0.73
CA LYS A 107 -7.24 5.82 -0.12
C LYS A 107 -6.62 6.05 -1.50
N MET A 108 -5.36 6.48 -1.56
CA MET A 108 -4.63 6.71 -2.82
C MET A 108 -4.60 5.43 -3.66
N ARG A 109 -4.35 4.27 -3.04
CA ARG A 109 -4.36 2.97 -3.72
C ARG A 109 -5.73 2.63 -4.31
N LYS A 110 -6.83 2.91 -3.60
CA LYS A 110 -8.19 2.67 -4.09
C LYS A 110 -8.53 3.56 -5.28
N VAL A 111 -8.16 4.85 -5.24
CA VAL A 111 -8.38 5.78 -6.35
C VAL A 111 -7.66 5.28 -7.61
N LYS A 112 -6.38 4.91 -7.47
CA LYS A 112 -5.56 4.38 -8.57
C LYS A 112 -6.12 3.07 -9.16
N GLU A 113 -6.70 2.21 -8.33
CA GLU A 113 -7.37 1.00 -8.82
C GLU A 113 -8.66 1.32 -9.59
N GLY A 114 -9.40 2.35 -9.17
CA GLY A 114 -10.56 2.87 -9.89
C GLY A 114 -10.20 3.40 -11.28
N GLU A 115 -9.19 4.26 -11.37
CA GLU A 115 -8.68 4.81 -12.64
C GLU A 115 -8.27 3.69 -13.61
N ARG A 116 -7.54 2.68 -13.13
CA ARG A 116 -7.16 1.51 -13.94
C ARG A 116 -8.36 0.72 -14.48
N ARG A 117 -9.49 0.71 -13.78
CA ARG A 117 -10.73 0.04 -14.24
C ARG A 117 -11.43 0.87 -15.31
N GLU A 118 -11.49 2.18 -15.12
CA GLU A 118 -12.07 3.13 -16.08
C GLU A 118 -11.28 3.15 -17.40
N ASP A 119 -9.95 3.19 -17.36
CA ASP A 119 -9.09 3.10 -18.54
C ASP A 119 -9.33 1.80 -19.35
N ARG A 120 -9.52 0.68 -18.66
CA ARG A 120 -9.87 -0.60 -19.30
C ARG A 120 -11.25 -0.57 -19.95
N GLU A 121 -12.20 0.14 -19.35
CA GLU A 121 -13.56 0.26 -19.87
C GLU A 121 -13.64 1.21 -21.08
N ILE A 122 -12.89 2.31 -21.05
CA ILE A 122 -12.72 3.23 -22.18
C ILE A 122 -12.01 2.52 -23.34
N GLY A 123 -10.94 1.77 -23.06
CA GLY A 123 -10.23 0.98 -24.08
C GLY A 123 -11.11 -0.09 -24.75
N ARG A 124 -12.01 -0.73 -23.99
CA ARG A 124 -13.01 -1.67 -24.55
C ARG A 124 -14.10 -0.97 -25.36
N SER A 125 -14.51 0.23 -24.94
CA SER A 125 -15.57 1.00 -25.59
C SER A 125 -15.13 1.59 -26.94
N ARG A 126 -13.84 1.97 -27.07
CA ARG A 126 -13.27 2.50 -28.32
C ARG A 126 -13.05 1.43 -29.41
N GLY A 127 -13.11 0.14 -29.05
CA GLY A 127 -12.89 -0.99 -29.98
C GLY A 127 -14.15 -1.65 -30.55
N ARG A 128 -15.37 -1.16 -30.26
CA ARG A 128 -16.61 -1.69 -30.86
C ARG A 128 -17.08 -0.80 -32.00
N PRO A 129 -16.98 -1.23 -33.27
CA PRO A 129 -17.69 -0.56 -34.36
C PRO A 129 -19.19 -0.66 -34.10
N ARG A 130 -19.86 0.48 -33.92
CA ARG A 130 -21.32 0.56 -33.97
C ARG A 130 -21.74 0.41 -35.43
N GLY A 131 -22.10 -0.81 -35.85
CA GLY A 131 -22.70 -1.00 -37.18
C GLY A 131 -23.13 -2.42 -37.50
N ARG A 132 -24.44 -2.71 -37.35
CA ARG A 132 -25.28 -3.23 -38.45
C ARG A 132 -26.76 -3.15 -38.04
N PRO A 133 -27.64 -2.46 -38.79
CA PRO A 133 -29.07 -2.54 -38.55
C PRO A 133 -29.52 -3.94 -38.97
N ARG A 134 -30.03 -4.74 -38.01
CA ARG A 134 -30.65 -6.02 -38.33
C ARG A 134 -32.00 -5.76 -39.01
N GLY A 135 -31.94 -5.67 -40.33
CA GLY A 135 -33.11 -5.78 -41.20
C GLY A 135 -33.87 -7.07 -40.90
N ARG A 136 -35.18 -6.92 -40.76
CA ARG A 136 -36.18 -7.97 -40.60
C ARG A 136 -36.36 -8.68 -41.94
N PRO A 137 -36.49 -10.02 -41.98
CA PRO A 137 -37.44 -10.63 -42.89
C PRO A 137 -38.60 -11.23 -42.10
N ARG A 138 -39.81 -10.88 -42.54
CA ARG A 138 -41.05 -11.58 -42.19
C ARG A 138 -40.99 -13.00 -42.76
N GLY A 139 -41.39 -14.00 -41.96
CA GLY A 139 -41.65 -15.36 -42.41
C GLY A 139 -41.87 -16.33 -41.23
N ARG A 140 -43.14 -16.60 -40.90
CA ARG A 140 -43.65 -17.63 -39.96
C ARG A 140 -44.20 -18.80 -40.83
N PRO A 141 -44.62 -20.01 -40.34
CA PRO A 141 -44.75 -20.44 -38.95
C PRO A 141 -44.54 -21.96 -38.63
N ARG A 142 -44.80 -22.27 -37.34
CA ARG A 142 -45.33 -23.53 -36.75
C ARG A 142 -44.33 -24.58 -36.22
N GLY A 143 -44.37 -24.72 -34.89
CA GLY A 143 -43.86 -25.83 -34.11
C GLY A 143 -44.18 -25.60 -32.62
N ARG A 144 -45.45 -25.75 -32.25
CA ARG A 144 -45.96 -25.60 -30.88
C ARG A 144 -45.87 -26.96 -30.20
N LEU A 145 -44.97 -27.14 -29.23
CA LEU A 145 -45.18 -28.08 -28.13
C LEU A 145 -44.69 -27.47 -26.81
N ARG A 146 -45.66 -27.37 -25.90
CA ARG A 146 -45.53 -26.97 -24.49
C ARG A 146 -45.03 -28.16 -23.67
N GLY A 147 -44.26 -27.88 -22.62
CA GLY A 147 -44.05 -28.74 -21.45
C GLY A 147 -42.84 -28.23 -20.67
N ARG A 148 -42.96 -27.23 -19.78
CA ARG A 148 -43.29 -27.35 -18.34
C ARG A 148 -42.57 -28.52 -17.64
N GLY A 149 -41.58 -28.18 -16.83
CA GLY A 149 -41.00 -29.07 -15.81
C GLY A 149 -39.90 -28.38 -15.02
N ARG A 150 -40.27 -27.63 -13.98
CA ARG A 150 -39.36 -27.14 -12.93
C ARG A 150 -38.87 -28.36 -12.11
N GLN A 151 -37.59 -28.41 -11.77
CA GLN A 151 -37.17 -29.07 -10.53
C GLN A 151 -36.14 -28.18 -9.82
N ARG A 152 -36.42 -27.91 -8.55
CA ARG A 152 -35.59 -27.19 -7.59
C ARG A 152 -34.67 -28.18 -6.85
N ASP A 153 -33.54 -27.63 -6.41
CA ASP A 153 -32.76 -27.88 -5.19
C ASP A 153 -32.40 -29.33 -4.79
N ILE A 154 -31.13 -29.54 -4.44
CA ILE A 154 -30.68 -29.84 -3.06
C ILE A 154 -29.14 -29.93 -3.02
N ASN A 155 -28.60 -29.35 -1.94
CA ASN A 155 -27.21 -29.33 -1.48
C ASN A 155 -26.48 -30.68 -1.54
N GLU A 156 -25.17 -30.64 -1.76
CA GLU A 156 -24.24 -31.44 -0.96
C GLU A 156 -22.85 -30.82 -0.94
N GLY A 157 -22.34 -30.62 0.27
CA GLY A 157 -21.12 -29.87 0.54
C GLY A 157 -19.85 -30.62 0.16
N THR A 158 -18.82 -29.86 -0.18
CA THR A 158 -17.43 -30.25 0.08
C THR A 158 -16.60 -29.00 0.35
N ARG A 159 -16.45 -28.71 1.66
CA ARG A 159 -15.26 -28.00 2.16
C ARG A 159 -14.05 -28.85 1.78
N LYS A 160 -13.13 -28.35 0.98
CA LYS A 160 -11.69 -28.68 1.09
C LYS A 160 -10.85 -27.44 0.81
N MET A 161 -10.41 -26.83 1.90
CA MET A 161 -9.24 -25.95 1.89
C MET A 161 -8.03 -26.78 1.47
N HIS A 162 -7.25 -26.32 0.51
CA HIS A 162 -5.85 -26.71 0.36
C HIS A 162 -5.01 -25.45 0.19
N ASN A 163 -4.53 -24.95 1.33
CA ASN A 163 -3.36 -24.09 1.40
C ASN A 163 -2.14 -24.98 1.15
N HIS A 164 -1.47 -24.80 0.02
CA HIS A 164 -0.09 -25.29 -0.16
C HIS A 164 0.86 -24.12 0.04
N ASN A 165 1.32 -23.94 1.28
CA ASN A 165 2.54 -23.21 1.60
C ASN A 165 3.73 -24.13 1.33
N ASN A 166 4.36 -24.01 0.16
CA ASN A 166 5.65 -24.66 -0.11
C ASN A 166 6.78 -23.82 0.49
N TYR A 167 7.16 -24.14 1.72
CA TYR A 167 8.48 -23.79 2.25
C TYR A 167 9.45 -24.89 1.84
N CYS A 168 10.30 -24.63 0.85
CA CYS A 168 11.45 -25.48 0.55
C CYS A 168 12.60 -25.12 1.49
N PHE A 169 12.91 -26.06 2.37
CA PHE A 169 14.03 -26.05 3.32
C PHE A 169 15.33 -26.34 2.57
N LEU A 170 16.34 -25.47 2.75
CA LEU A 170 17.70 -25.66 2.28
C LEU A 170 18.31 -26.96 2.85
N LYS A 171 18.64 -27.93 1.98
CA LYS A 171 19.66 -28.94 2.30
C LYS A 171 21.04 -28.28 2.12
N ARG A 172 21.69 -27.99 3.23
CA ARG A 172 23.13 -27.71 3.31
C ARG A 172 23.88 -28.98 2.91
N ASN A 173 24.52 -29.00 1.74
CA ASN A 173 25.60 -29.94 1.49
C ASN A 173 26.88 -29.38 2.12
N LYS A 174 27.34 -30.12 3.12
CA LYS A 174 28.63 -30.03 3.77
C LYS A 174 29.59 -30.83 2.88
N ILE A 175 30.56 -30.18 2.25
CA ILE A 175 31.73 -30.88 1.69
C ILE A 175 32.94 -30.20 2.30
N ILE A 176 33.55 -30.90 3.25
CA ILE A 176 34.88 -30.65 3.81
C ILE A 176 35.67 -31.92 3.50
N ASN A 177 36.62 -31.77 2.58
CA ASN A 177 37.99 -32.30 2.52
C ASN A 177 38.42 -32.38 1.06
#